data_AF-A0A969ND51-F1
#
_entry.id   AF-A0A969ND51-F1
#
_cell.length_a   1.000
_cell.length_b   1.000
_cell.length_c   1.000
_cell.angle_alpha   90.00
_cell.angle_beta   90.00
_cell.angle_gamma   90.00
#
_symmetry.space_group_name_H-M   'P 1'
#
loop_
_entity.id
_entity.type
_entity.pdbx_description
1 polymer ?
#
loop_
_entity_poly.entity_id
_entity_poly.type
_entity_poly.pdbx_seq_one_letter_code
_entity_poly.pdbx_strand_id
1 'polypeptide(L)'
;MKRIFNLIIFFYLPFLIVAQVEDVPGTGLIFNDAEYAKVPIKATLTRSLYGSSLPTSASLKKYTPSPLSQGAYGTCVGWSTAFCAFTIVEAKSNGWSDQATIDDNTFSPGFCL
;
A
#
# COMPACT_ATOMS: atom_id res chain seq x y z
N MET A 1 -12.36 -48.57 -18.81
CA MET A 1 -12.23 -47.11 -19.05
C MET A 1 -12.85 -46.25 -17.93
N LYS A 2 -14.12 -46.41 -17.57
CA LYS A 2 -14.77 -45.62 -16.48
C LYS A 2 -14.06 -45.68 -15.12
N ARG A 3 -13.51 -46.85 -14.74
CA ARG A 3 -12.76 -47.02 -13.47
C ARG A 3 -11.44 -46.23 -13.43
N ILE A 4 -10.73 -46.15 -14.55
CA ILE A 4 -9.48 -45.39 -14.67
C ILE A 4 -9.77 -43.90 -14.68
N PHE A 5 -10.84 -43.48 -15.36
CA PHE A 5 -11.33 -42.10 -15.36
C PHE A 5 -11.69 -41.61 -13.95
N ASN A 6 -12.39 -42.44 -13.16
CA ASN A 6 -12.74 -42.11 -11.78
C ASN A 6 -11.52 -42.02 -10.84
N LEU A 7 -10.48 -42.86 -11.06
CA LEU A 7 -9.22 -42.80 -10.30
C LEU A 7 -8.43 -41.53 -10.61
N ILE A 8 -8.43 -41.09 -11.87
CA ILE A 8 -7.82 -39.83 -12.30
C ILE A 8 -8.52 -38.66 -11.61
N ILE A 9 -9.86 -38.59 -11.66
CA ILE A 9 -10.61 -37.53 -10.97
C ILE A 9 -10.31 -37.52 -9.46
N PHE A 10 -10.29 -38.68 -8.81
CA PHE A 10 -10.00 -38.77 -7.38
C PHE A 10 -8.60 -38.26 -7.00
N PHE A 11 -7.59 -38.48 -7.86
CA PHE A 11 -6.23 -37.98 -7.64
C PHE A 11 -6.08 -36.48 -7.93
N TYR A 12 -6.82 -35.92 -8.88
CA TYR A 12 -6.72 -34.49 -9.26
C TYR A 12 -7.66 -33.58 -8.45
N LEU A 13 -8.75 -34.10 -7.88
CA LEU A 13 -9.68 -33.33 -7.05
C LEU A 13 -9.04 -32.61 -5.84
N PRO A 14 -8.10 -33.21 -5.07
CA PRO A 14 -7.47 -32.50 -3.96
C PRO A 14 -6.57 -31.34 -4.43
N PHE A 15 -6.03 -31.38 -5.66
CA PHE A 15 -5.20 -30.30 -6.19
C PHE A 15 -6.01 -29.02 -6.49
N LEU A 16 -7.30 -29.17 -6.83
CA LEU A 16 -8.20 -28.04 -7.06
C LEU A 16 -8.66 -27.37 -5.75
N ILE A 17 -8.68 -28.11 -4.63
CA ILE A 17 -9.16 -27.62 -3.34
C ILE A 17 -8.06 -26.84 -2.59
N VAL A 18 -6.79 -27.26 -2.69
CA VAL A 18 -5.67 -26.59 -1.99
C VAL A 18 -5.21 -25.30 -2.69
N ALA A 19 -5.59 -25.10 -3.95
CA ALA A 19 -5.23 -23.91 -4.73
C ALA A 19 -6.03 -22.64 -4.38
N GLN A 20 -6.94 -22.69 -3.40
CA GLN A 20 -7.83 -21.58 -3.03
C GLN A 20 -7.49 -20.99 -1.64
N VAL A 21 -6.24 -21.06 -1.18
CA VAL A 21 -5.83 -20.30 0.01
C VAL A 21 -5.83 -18.83 -0.37
N GLU A 22 -6.88 -18.10 0.03
CA GLU A 22 -6.87 -16.65 -0.01
C GLU A 22 -5.87 -16.14 1.04
N ASP A 23 -4.89 -15.38 0.57
CA ASP A 23 -3.95 -14.65 1.43
C ASP A 23 -4.74 -13.62 2.23
N VAL A 24 -5.07 -13.94 3.48
CA VAL A 24 -5.62 -12.96 4.42
C VAL A 24 -4.61 -11.83 4.57
N PRO A 25 -4.95 -10.57 4.24
CA PRO A 25 -3.99 -9.47 4.30
C PRO A 25 -3.49 -9.26 5.73
N GLY A 26 -2.18 -9.32 5.91
CA GLY A 26 -1.56 -9.03 7.20
C GLY A 26 -1.64 -7.53 7.54
N THR A 27 -1.80 -7.19 8.81
CA THR A 27 -1.68 -5.81 9.31
C THR A 27 -0.37 -5.60 10.04
N GLY A 28 0.33 -4.51 9.74
CA GLY A 28 1.64 -4.17 10.33
C GLY A 28 1.64 -3.05 11.35
N LEU A 29 0.48 -2.42 11.60
CA LEU A 29 0.40 -1.27 12.51
C LEU A 29 0.51 -1.74 13.96
N ILE A 30 1.53 -1.27 14.66
CA ILE A 30 1.72 -1.49 16.10
C ILE A 30 1.18 -0.28 16.85
N PHE A 31 0.04 -0.43 17.52
CA PHE A 31 -0.57 0.63 18.34
C PHE A 31 0.25 0.87 19.61
N ASN A 32 0.76 2.10 19.79
CA ASN A 32 1.50 2.49 20.97
C ASN A 32 1.31 3.98 21.29
N ASP A 33 0.25 4.28 22.05
CA ASP A 33 -0.13 5.65 22.40
C ASP A 33 0.98 6.42 23.13
N ALA A 34 1.76 5.72 23.97
CA ALA A 34 2.83 6.34 24.74
C ALA A 34 3.98 6.83 23.84
N GLU A 35 4.32 6.09 22.78
CA GLU A 35 5.30 6.56 21.78
C GLU A 35 4.70 7.65 20.89
N TYR A 36 3.44 7.52 20.48
CA TYR A 36 2.79 8.52 19.64
C TYR A 36 2.69 9.89 20.31
N ALA A 37 2.46 9.93 21.62
CA ALA A 37 2.41 11.16 22.40
C ALA A 37 3.75 11.92 22.43
N LYS A 38 4.88 11.24 22.15
CA LYS A 38 6.21 11.87 22.09
C LYS A 38 6.48 12.56 20.75
N VAL A 39 5.72 12.22 19.69
CA VAL A 39 5.93 12.78 18.35
C VAL A 39 5.55 14.26 18.36
N PRO A 40 6.43 15.17 17.90
CA PRO A 40 6.11 16.60 17.83
C PRO A 40 4.88 16.86 16.94
N ILE A 41 3.85 17.46 17.53
CA ILE A 41 2.62 17.82 16.81
C ILE A 41 2.78 19.22 16.25
N LYS A 42 2.46 19.43 14.96
CA LYS A 42 2.41 20.77 14.37
C LYS A 42 1.34 21.62 15.06
N ALA A 43 1.59 22.92 15.17
CA ALA A 43 0.67 23.86 15.80
C ALA A 43 -0.76 23.74 15.23
N THR A 44 -1.76 23.84 16.11
CA THR A 44 -3.17 23.84 15.72
C THR A 44 -3.43 24.95 14.71
N LEU A 45 -4.04 24.58 13.59
CA LEU A 45 -4.20 25.51 12.49
C LEU A 45 -5.43 26.38 12.73
N THR A 46 -5.27 27.69 12.57
CA THR A 46 -6.33 28.68 12.82
C THR A 46 -7.22 28.87 11.59
N ARG A 47 -8.44 29.39 11.79
CA ARG A 47 -9.40 29.66 10.70
C ARG A 47 -8.82 30.53 9.58
N SER A 48 -7.91 31.43 9.92
CA SER A 48 -7.20 32.28 8.96
C SER A 48 -6.32 31.49 7.97
N LEU A 49 -5.83 30.31 8.35
CA LEU A 49 -5.02 29.45 7.48
C LEU A 49 -5.87 28.61 6.50
N TYR A 50 -7.17 28.48 6.77
CA TYR A 50 -8.09 27.55 6.08
C TYR A 50 -9.20 28.24 5.28
N GLY A 51 -9.66 29.41 5.72
CA GLY A 51 -10.90 30.01 5.21
C GLY A 51 -10.84 30.55 3.78
N SER A 52 -9.64 30.93 3.30
CA SER A 52 -9.49 31.64 2.02
C SER A 52 -8.45 31.03 1.07
N SER A 53 -7.62 30.11 1.56
CA SER A 53 -6.38 29.66 0.92
C SER A 53 -6.39 28.20 0.45
N LEU A 54 -7.43 27.43 0.77
CA LEU A 54 -7.56 26.05 0.29
C LEU A 54 -8.31 26.03 -1.05
N PRO A 55 -7.85 25.21 -2.03
CA PRO A 55 -8.59 25.02 -3.26
C PRO A 55 -9.87 24.22 -2.99
N THR A 56 -10.86 24.36 -3.86
CA THR A 56 -12.12 23.59 -3.81
C THR A 56 -11.89 22.08 -3.95
N SER A 57 -10.83 21.67 -4.64
CA SER A 57 -10.36 20.30 -4.70
C SER A 57 -8.86 20.23 -4.93
N ALA A 58 -8.23 19.15 -4.47
CA ALA A 58 -6.84 18.84 -4.74
C ALA A 58 -6.69 17.32 -4.91
N SER A 59 -5.83 16.89 -5.83
CA SER A 59 -5.54 15.49 -6.06
C SER A 59 -4.05 15.27 -6.19
N LEU A 60 -3.55 14.23 -5.49
CA LEU A 60 -2.17 13.77 -5.59
C LEU A 60 -2.01 12.63 -6.60
N LYS A 61 -3.10 12.13 -7.22
CA LYS A 61 -3.11 10.93 -8.07
C LYS A 61 -2.06 10.95 -9.18
N LYS A 62 -1.75 12.13 -9.75
CA LYS A 62 -0.74 12.24 -10.81
C LYS A 62 0.71 11.99 -10.35
N TYR A 63 0.93 11.89 -9.04
CA TYR A 63 2.24 11.64 -8.41
C TYR A 63 2.31 10.27 -7.73
N THR A 64 1.23 9.48 -7.78
CA THR A 64 1.17 8.20 -7.07
C THR A 64 1.79 7.10 -7.91
N PRO A 65 2.54 6.16 -7.31
CA PRO A 65 2.95 4.95 -8.01
C PRO A 65 1.75 4.08 -8.37
N SER A 66 1.95 3.16 -9.31
CA SER A 66 0.96 2.14 -9.65
C SER A 66 0.63 1.30 -8.40
N PRO A 67 -0.66 1.08 -8.08
CA PRO A 67 -1.04 0.29 -6.90
C PRO A 67 -0.55 -1.15 -7.01
N LEU A 68 0.05 -1.65 -5.93
CA LEU A 68 0.50 -3.04 -5.81
C LEU A 68 -0.02 -3.66 -4.50
N SER A 69 0.17 -4.97 -4.36
CA SER A 69 -0.26 -5.74 -3.19
C SER A 69 0.88 -5.97 -2.21
N GLN A 70 0.60 -5.75 -0.92
CA GLN A 70 1.49 -6.18 0.17
C GLN A 70 1.43 -7.69 0.45
N GLY A 71 0.54 -8.44 -0.21
CA GLY A 71 0.31 -9.87 0.04
C GLY A 71 -0.16 -10.17 1.47
N ALA A 72 0.15 -11.37 1.96
CA ALA A 72 -0.15 -11.79 3.33
C ALA A 72 0.76 -11.15 4.41
N TYR A 73 1.73 -10.32 4.02
CA TYR A 73 2.68 -9.73 4.96
C TYR A 73 2.07 -8.59 5.77
N GLY A 74 2.44 -8.45 7.03
CA GLY A 74 2.08 -7.32 7.89
C GLY A 74 2.94 -6.08 7.63
N THR A 75 3.01 -5.60 6.38
CA THR A 75 3.93 -4.51 5.97
C THR A 75 3.22 -3.21 5.57
N CYS A 76 1.90 -3.10 5.84
CA CYS A 76 1.08 -1.95 5.44
C CYS A 76 1.67 -0.58 5.84
N VAL A 77 2.40 -0.50 6.96
CA VAL A 77 3.08 0.72 7.42
C VAL A 77 4.21 1.13 6.46
N GLY A 78 5.07 0.18 6.07
CA GLY A 78 6.14 0.41 5.11
C GLY A 78 5.62 0.77 3.71
N TRP A 79 4.55 0.10 3.27
CA TRP A 79 3.85 0.44 2.02
C TRP A 79 3.24 1.84 2.04
N SER A 80 2.56 2.23 3.12
CA SER A 80 1.93 3.54 3.22
C SER A 80 2.95 4.67 3.29
N THR A 81 4.06 4.46 3.99
CA THR A 81 5.08 5.49 4.24
C THR A 81 6.09 5.59 3.11
N ALA A 82 6.87 4.54 2.85
CA ALA A 82 7.91 4.56 1.83
C ALA A 82 7.31 4.50 0.43
N PHE A 83 6.65 3.39 0.09
CA PHE A 83 6.17 3.14 -1.27
C PHE A 83 5.19 4.22 -1.73
N CYS A 84 4.22 4.62 -0.91
CA CYS A 84 3.27 5.67 -1.27
C CYS A 84 3.79 7.08 -0.95
N ALA A 85 3.94 7.44 0.34
CA ALA A 85 4.11 8.84 0.72
C ALA A 85 5.44 9.43 0.26
N PHE A 86 6.56 8.72 0.40
CA PHE A 86 7.87 9.23 -0.04
C PHE A 86 7.95 9.32 -1.56
N THR A 87 7.45 8.31 -2.28
CA THR A 87 7.36 8.37 -3.76
C THR A 87 6.55 9.58 -4.23
N ILE A 88 5.40 9.87 -3.60
CA ILE A 88 4.59 11.05 -3.95
C ILE A 88 5.35 12.35 -3.69
N VAL A 89 6.05 12.46 -2.56
CA VAL A 89 6.84 13.65 -2.22
C VAL A 89 7.99 13.84 -3.20
N GLU A 90 8.70 12.77 -3.53
CA GLU A 90 9.83 12.77 -4.47
C GLU A 90 9.37 13.12 -5.89
N ALA A 91 8.29 12.49 -6.38
CA ALA A 91 7.69 12.79 -7.66
C ALA A 91 7.25 14.25 -7.75
N LYS A 92 6.61 14.77 -6.69
CA LYS A 92 6.20 16.18 -6.64
C LYS A 92 7.39 17.14 -6.61
N SER A 93 8.44 16.81 -5.85
CA SER A 93 9.65 17.62 -5.73
C SER A 93 10.41 17.73 -7.05
N ASN A 94 10.53 16.61 -7.77
CA ASN A 94 11.22 16.54 -9.06
C ASN A 94 10.33 16.88 -10.26
N GLY A 95 9.04 17.13 -10.04
CA GLY A 95 8.08 17.47 -11.11
C GLY A 95 7.71 16.29 -12.02
N TRP A 96 7.89 15.05 -11.55
CA TRP A 96 7.47 13.85 -12.29
C TRP A 96 5.95 13.77 -12.35
N SER A 97 5.43 13.39 -13.51
CA SER A 97 3.99 13.18 -13.70
C SER A 97 3.65 12.04 -14.65
N ASP A 98 4.66 11.47 -15.29
CA ASP A 98 4.53 10.27 -16.09
C ASP A 98 4.64 9.04 -15.20
N GLN A 99 3.74 8.08 -15.40
CA GLN A 99 3.62 6.91 -14.53
C GLN A 99 4.88 6.05 -14.56
N ALA A 100 5.53 5.92 -15.73
CA ALA A 100 6.72 5.09 -15.89
C ALA A 100 7.88 5.58 -15.02
N THR A 101 8.20 6.88 -15.06
CA THR A 101 9.26 7.44 -14.20
C THR A 101 8.90 7.31 -12.73
N ILE A 102 7.64 7.51 -12.34
CA ILE A 102 7.22 7.36 -10.95
C ILE A 102 7.40 5.89 -10.49
N ASP A 103 6.96 4.93 -11.30
CA ASP A 103 7.07 3.50 -10.99
C ASP A 103 8.54 3.06 -10.92
N ASP A 104 9.39 3.52 -11.84
CA ASP A 104 10.83 3.24 -11.87
C ASP A 104 11.58 3.82 -10.66
N ASN A 105 11.06 4.90 -10.05
CA ASN A 105 11.65 5.58 -8.90
C ASN A 105 10.87 5.36 -7.60
N THR A 106 10.03 4.33 -7.55
CA THR A 106 9.23 4.04 -6.36
C THR A 106 10.11 3.48 -5.23
N PHE A 107 9.89 3.96 -4.01
CA PHE A 107 10.62 3.47 -2.84
C PHE A 107 10.20 2.05 -2.46
N SER A 108 11.18 1.24 -2.05
CA SER A 108 10.91 -0.06 -1.45
C SER A 108 10.09 0.09 -0.16
N PRO A 109 9.04 -0.72 0.07
CA PRO A 109 8.29 -0.71 1.34
C PRO A 109 9.16 -0.91 2.59
N GLY A 110 10.33 -1.55 2.44
CA GLY A 110 11.28 -1.77 3.53
C GLY A 110 12.23 -0.61 3.83
N PHE A 111 12.14 0.52 3.10
CA PHE A 111 13.06 1.66 3.32
C PHE A 111 12.90 2.31 4.70
N CYS A 112 11.69 2.24 5.29
CA CYS A 112 11.37 2.81 6.60
C CYS A 112 11.19 1.78 7.71
N LEU A 113 11.47 0.49 7.44
CA LEU A 113 11.33 -0.63 8.39
C LEU A 113 12.71 -1.07 8.89
#